data_AF-D4TY70-F1
#
_entry.id   AF-D4TY70-F1
#
_cell.length_a   1.000
_cell.length_b   1.000
_cell.length_c   1.000
_cell.angle_alpha   90.00
_cell.angle_beta   90.00
_cell.angle_gamma   90.00
#
_symmetry.space_group_name_H-M   'P 1'
#
loop_
_entity.id
_entity.type
_entity.pdbx_description
1 polymer ?
#
loop_
_entity_poly.entity_id
_entity_poly.type
_entity_poly.pdbx_seq_one_letter_code
_entity_poly.pdbx_strand_id
1 'polypeptide(L)'
;MSVGSIVGIVVVVIGILASVALHEVGHMLPAKKFGVLVPDYAVGFGPALWKKKIGDTTYALRAILLGGYVKIVGMYAPARPGTRLVGRGGKPTLAQEAREASAVEIPDGQEHRAFYRLSAPKKIAVMLGGPLMNLLICIVLSAVTMIGIGAPTASRTIADVPATIMSASGEVASPAYEAGVRPGDTVVAWNGQPVATFAELQHAVGATQEGESAVLTVERDGSTVDLSVSPVTGAQGARLVGVTAGYEYVSASPADVAAANWQMFTGTTAVVTRLPQAVWQVGRSVFTDEKRDSSGVVSVVGVGRLAGEVTGDSQALGLRDTRQVVAVLLSLLASLNMALFVFNLIPLPPLDGGHILGAIYEGVRRTVARVRGAEDPGPADTARLVPVTWVVGGLLVAMSVILIVADIVKPVSLG
;
A
#
# COMPACT_ATOMS: atom_id res chain seq x y z
N MET A 1 8.00 6.73 -24.92
CA MET A 1 8.39 5.94 -23.73
C MET A 1 9.79 5.43 -23.94
N SER A 2 10.70 5.63 -22.99
CA SER A 2 12.05 5.08 -23.08
C SER A 2 12.02 3.57 -22.78
N VAL A 3 13.07 2.84 -23.19
CA VAL A 3 13.23 1.42 -22.84
C VAL A 3 13.23 1.23 -21.32
N GLY A 4 13.85 2.16 -20.58
CA GLY A 4 13.82 2.20 -19.11
C GLY A 4 12.40 2.23 -18.57
N SER A 5 11.56 3.14 -19.07
CA SER A 5 10.15 3.23 -18.64
C SER A 5 9.38 1.93 -18.84
N ILE A 6 9.61 1.23 -19.95
CA ILE A 6 8.94 -0.05 -20.23
C ILE A 6 9.35 -1.09 -19.20
N VAL A 7 10.64 -1.17 -18.86
CA VAL A 7 11.16 -2.12 -17.85
C VAL A 7 10.53 -1.85 -16.49
N GLY A 8 10.45 -0.60 -16.03
CA GLY A 8 9.82 -0.26 -14.75
C GLY A 8 8.35 -0.67 -14.68
N ILE A 9 7.59 -0.36 -15.74
CA ILE A 9 6.18 -0.78 -15.86
C ILE A 9 6.05 -2.30 -15.79
N VAL A 10 6.86 -3.04 -16.55
CA VAL A 10 6.81 -4.51 -16.60
C VAL A 10 7.14 -5.12 -15.24
N VAL A 11 8.18 -4.63 -14.55
CA VAL A 11 8.55 -5.10 -13.21
C VAL A 11 7.40 -4.92 -12.22
N VAL A 12 6.76 -3.76 -12.22
CA VAL A 12 5.65 -3.48 -11.29
C VAL A 12 4.42 -4.30 -11.64
N VAL A 13 4.07 -4.44 -12.92
CA VAL A 13 2.94 -5.29 -13.35
C VAL A 13 3.17 -6.74 -12.95
N ILE A 14 4.36 -7.29 -13.19
CA ILE A 14 4.70 -8.66 -12.76
C ILE A 14 4.67 -8.77 -11.24
N GLY A 15 5.19 -7.78 -10.51
CA GLY A 15 5.15 -7.74 -9.05
C GLY A 15 3.73 -7.73 -8.49
N ILE A 16 2.82 -6.95 -9.08
CA ILE A 16 1.40 -6.93 -8.71
C ILE A 16 0.74 -8.28 -8.99
N LEU A 17 1.02 -8.90 -10.14
CA LEU A 17 0.49 -10.22 -10.47
C LEU A 17 0.97 -11.30 -9.51
N ALA A 18 2.24 -11.27 -9.13
CA ALA A 18 2.80 -12.16 -8.14
C ALA A 18 2.17 -11.94 -6.76
N SER A 19 1.96 -10.68 -6.36
CA SER A 19 1.27 -10.30 -5.12
C SER A 19 -0.15 -10.87 -5.07
N VAL A 20 -0.96 -10.65 -6.12
CA VAL A 20 -2.31 -11.20 -6.21
C VAL A 20 -2.28 -12.73 -6.20
N ALA A 21 -1.39 -13.36 -6.96
CA ALA A 21 -1.25 -14.80 -6.98
C ALA A 21 -0.92 -15.38 -5.58
N LEU A 22 -0.06 -14.71 -4.81
CA LEU A 22 0.30 -15.09 -3.45
C LEU A 22 -0.85 -14.81 -2.47
N HIS A 23 -1.58 -13.71 -2.63
CA HIS A 23 -2.80 -13.42 -1.87
C HIS A 23 -3.82 -14.57 -1.98
N GLU A 24 -4.10 -15.04 -3.20
CA GLU A 24 -4.98 -16.19 -3.43
C GLU A 24 -4.44 -17.47 -2.77
N VAL A 25 -3.11 -17.68 -2.76
CA VAL A 25 -2.45 -18.77 -2.02
C VAL A 25 -2.69 -18.63 -0.51
N GLY A 26 -2.67 -17.41 0.00
CA GLY A 26 -2.96 -17.07 1.40
C GLY A 26 -4.32 -17.57 1.87
N HIS A 27 -5.35 -17.53 1.02
CA HIS A 27 -6.64 -18.16 1.31
C HIS A 27 -6.65 -19.68 1.08
N MET A 28 -6.03 -20.13 -0.02
CA MET A 28 -6.02 -21.54 -0.42
C MET A 28 -5.40 -22.45 0.64
N LEU A 29 -4.24 -22.07 1.18
CA LEU A 29 -3.49 -22.90 2.14
C LEU A 29 -4.28 -23.21 3.42
N PRO A 30 -4.81 -22.22 4.17
CA PRO A 30 -5.65 -22.50 5.33
C PRO A 30 -6.94 -23.21 4.95
N ALA A 31 -7.56 -22.92 3.80
CA ALA A 31 -8.78 -23.60 3.36
C ALA A 31 -8.55 -25.11 3.19
N LYS A 32 -7.49 -25.49 2.44
CA LYS A 32 -7.08 -26.88 2.27
C LYS A 32 -6.70 -27.54 3.59
N LYS A 33 -5.97 -26.82 4.45
CA LYS A 33 -5.59 -27.32 5.79
C LYS A 33 -6.81 -27.62 6.67
N PHE A 34 -7.90 -26.89 6.52
CA PHE A 34 -9.16 -27.14 7.24
C PHE A 34 -10.10 -28.11 6.53
N GLY A 35 -9.67 -28.74 5.43
CA GLY A 35 -10.42 -29.77 4.70
C GLY A 35 -11.41 -29.23 3.67
N VAL A 36 -11.43 -27.90 3.42
CA VAL A 36 -12.30 -27.30 2.42
C VAL A 36 -11.80 -27.64 1.02
N LEU A 37 -12.73 -27.97 0.12
CA LEU A 37 -12.40 -28.26 -1.27
C LEU A 37 -12.13 -26.95 -2.03
N VAL A 38 -11.00 -26.93 -2.73
CA VAL A 38 -10.56 -25.79 -3.56
C VAL A 38 -10.30 -26.31 -4.98
N PRO A 39 -11.31 -26.34 -5.86
CA PRO A 39 -11.19 -26.99 -7.17
C PRO A 39 -10.37 -26.20 -8.18
N ASP A 40 -10.34 -24.86 -8.07
CA ASP A 40 -9.63 -24.00 -9.01
C ASP A 40 -8.79 -22.95 -8.29
N TYR A 41 -7.58 -22.75 -8.80
CA TYR A 41 -6.70 -21.63 -8.51
C TYR A 41 -6.22 -21.07 -9.84
N ALA A 42 -6.47 -19.80 -10.10
CA ALA A 42 -6.04 -19.19 -11.35
C ALA A 42 -5.44 -17.80 -11.15
N VAL A 43 -4.40 -17.52 -11.92
CA VAL A 43 -3.86 -16.18 -12.11
C VAL A 43 -4.38 -15.66 -13.44
N GLY A 44 -5.09 -14.54 -13.38
CA GLY A 44 -5.78 -13.91 -14.50
C GLY A 44 -7.20 -14.44 -14.79
N PHE A 45 -7.81 -13.85 -15.80
CA PHE A 45 -9.18 -14.11 -16.28
C PHE A 45 -9.19 -14.53 -17.77
N GLY A 46 -10.33 -15.04 -18.23
CA GLY A 46 -10.51 -15.46 -19.63
C GLY A 46 -9.97 -16.85 -19.96
N PRO A 47 -9.62 -17.14 -21.23
CA PRO A 47 -9.17 -18.47 -21.65
C PRO A 47 -7.86 -18.86 -20.96
N ALA A 48 -7.73 -20.14 -20.60
CA ALA A 48 -6.52 -20.66 -19.98
C ALA A 48 -5.40 -20.81 -21.03
N LEU A 49 -4.29 -20.11 -20.82
CA LEU A 49 -3.05 -20.31 -21.57
C LEU A 49 -2.37 -21.60 -21.14
N TRP A 50 -2.45 -21.89 -19.85
CA TRP A 50 -1.92 -23.09 -19.25
C TRP A 50 -2.82 -23.56 -18.11
N LYS A 51 -2.97 -24.88 -17.95
CA LYS A 51 -3.68 -25.49 -16.82
C LYS A 51 -3.05 -26.82 -16.44
N LYS A 52 -2.97 -27.10 -15.14
CA LYS A 52 -2.51 -28.39 -14.61
C LYS A 52 -3.31 -28.73 -13.36
N LYS A 53 -3.87 -29.95 -13.32
CA LYS A 53 -4.54 -30.47 -12.13
C LYS A 53 -3.53 -31.14 -11.21
N ILE A 54 -3.51 -30.74 -9.95
CA ILE A 54 -2.67 -31.34 -8.89
C ILE A 54 -3.58 -31.64 -7.70
N GLY A 55 -3.81 -32.93 -7.45
CA GLY A 55 -4.81 -33.39 -6.48
C GLY A 55 -6.21 -32.91 -6.87
N ASP A 56 -6.90 -32.26 -5.92
CA ASP A 56 -8.24 -31.71 -6.12
C ASP A 56 -8.27 -30.35 -6.83
N THR A 57 -7.11 -29.69 -7.02
CA THR A 57 -7.05 -28.31 -7.51
C THR A 57 -6.48 -28.23 -8.92
N THR A 58 -7.17 -27.49 -9.79
CA THR A 58 -6.68 -27.09 -11.09
C THR A 58 -5.98 -25.74 -10.97
N TYR A 59 -4.68 -25.72 -11.24
CA TYR A 59 -3.86 -24.53 -11.31
C TYR A 59 -3.87 -24.01 -12.75
N ALA A 60 -4.23 -22.75 -12.96
CA ALA A 60 -4.32 -22.16 -14.30
C ALA A 60 -3.65 -20.79 -14.40
N LEU A 61 -2.99 -20.54 -15.54
CA LEU A 61 -2.59 -19.21 -15.97
C LEU A 61 -3.49 -18.82 -17.14
N ARG A 62 -4.17 -17.67 -17.03
CA ARG A 62 -5.16 -17.21 -18.00
C ARG A 62 -4.67 -15.98 -18.76
N ALA A 63 -5.25 -15.76 -19.94
CA ALA A 63 -4.78 -14.77 -20.90
C ALA A 63 -4.87 -13.32 -20.38
N ILE A 64 -5.90 -12.99 -19.60
CA ILE A 64 -6.12 -11.63 -19.09
C ILE A 64 -5.47 -11.53 -17.71
N LEU A 65 -4.25 -10.99 -17.64
CA LEU A 65 -3.49 -10.81 -16.41
C LEU A 65 -3.99 -9.58 -15.60
N LEU A 66 -5.27 -9.58 -15.23
CA LEU A 66 -5.90 -8.51 -14.44
C LEU A 66 -6.46 -9.06 -13.12
N GLY A 67 -5.62 -9.75 -12.34
CA GLY A 67 -5.97 -10.29 -11.03
C GLY A 67 -5.77 -11.81 -10.93
N GLY A 68 -6.51 -12.44 -10.03
CA GLY A 68 -6.50 -13.88 -9.79
C GLY A 68 -7.73 -14.27 -8.98
N TYR A 69 -7.97 -15.57 -8.86
CA TYR A 69 -8.99 -16.07 -7.95
C TYR A 69 -8.67 -17.47 -7.45
N VAL A 70 -9.07 -17.73 -6.21
CA VAL A 70 -9.19 -19.06 -5.63
C VAL A 70 -10.67 -19.42 -5.49
N LYS A 71 -11.07 -20.55 -6.04
CA LYS A 71 -12.44 -21.05 -5.91
C LYS A 71 -12.55 -21.88 -4.64
N ILE A 72 -13.21 -21.35 -3.63
CA ILE A 72 -13.50 -22.07 -2.37
C ILE A 72 -14.97 -22.48 -2.39
N VAL A 73 -15.26 -23.78 -2.34
CA VAL A 73 -16.64 -24.26 -2.49
C VAL A 73 -17.49 -24.01 -1.25
N GLY A 74 -18.79 -23.81 -1.45
CA GLY A 74 -19.76 -23.69 -0.37
C GLY A 74 -19.59 -22.41 0.45
N MET A 75 -19.42 -21.27 -0.22
CA MET A 75 -19.36 -19.95 0.42
C MET A 75 -20.66 -19.57 1.12
N TYR A 76 -21.81 -19.96 0.55
CA TYR A 76 -23.12 -19.68 1.12
C TYR A 76 -23.78 -20.95 1.67
N ALA A 77 -24.31 -20.84 2.89
CA ALA A 77 -25.09 -21.91 3.50
C ALA A 77 -26.46 -22.07 2.81
N PRO A 78 -27.05 -23.28 2.82
CA PRO A 78 -28.43 -23.49 2.40
C PRO A 78 -29.42 -22.60 3.16
N ALA A 79 -30.55 -22.29 2.53
CA ALA A 79 -31.57 -21.45 3.15
C ALA A 79 -32.17 -22.14 4.38
N ARG A 80 -32.39 -21.36 5.45
CA ARG A 80 -33.04 -21.86 6.67
C ARG A 80 -34.56 -22.01 6.45
N PRO A 81 -35.24 -22.92 7.16
CA PRO A 81 -36.71 -22.99 7.17
C PRO A 81 -37.31 -21.61 7.46
N GLY A 82 -38.34 -21.22 6.69
CA GLY A 82 -38.98 -19.91 6.80
C GLY A 82 -38.24 -18.74 6.15
N THR A 83 -37.10 -18.97 5.48
CA THR A 83 -36.42 -17.92 4.70
C THR A 83 -37.23 -17.60 3.44
N ARG A 84 -37.44 -16.31 3.17
CA ARG A 84 -38.05 -15.88 1.90
C ARG A 84 -37.11 -16.18 0.73
N LEU A 85 -37.49 -17.11 -0.13
CA LEU A 85 -36.69 -17.53 -1.29
C LEU A 85 -37.04 -16.76 -2.56
N VAL A 86 -38.29 -16.29 -2.65
CA VAL A 86 -38.87 -15.70 -3.87
C VAL A 86 -39.16 -14.21 -3.66
N GLY A 87 -38.75 -13.40 -4.63
CA GLY A 87 -38.96 -11.96 -4.68
C GLY A 87 -40.37 -11.56 -5.12
N ARG A 88 -40.56 -10.26 -5.37
CA ARG A 88 -41.81 -9.74 -5.96
C ARG A 88 -41.83 -10.13 -7.45
N GLY A 89 -42.80 -10.94 -7.87
CA GLY A 89 -42.91 -11.42 -9.26
C GLY A 89 -42.45 -12.87 -9.50
N GLY A 90 -42.37 -13.72 -8.46
CA GLY A 90 -42.19 -15.16 -8.62
C GLY A 90 -40.77 -15.64 -8.93
N LYS A 91 -39.80 -14.72 -9.11
CA LYS A 91 -38.39 -15.06 -9.35
C LYS A 91 -37.62 -15.29 -8.04
N PRO A 92 -36.59 -16.16 -8.03
CA PRO A 92 -35.68 -16.29 -6.90
C PRO A 92 -35.08 -14.94 -6.49
N THR A 93 -34.87 -14.73 -5.20
CA THR A 93 -34.14 -13.55 -4.72
C THR A 93 -32.65 -13.66 -5.11
N LEU A 94 -31.95 -12.54 -5.25
CA LEU A 94 -30.49 -12.54 -5.50
C LEU A 94 -29.71 -13.39 -4.48
N ALA A 95 -30.16 -13.39 -3.22
CA ALA A 95 -29.59 -14.23 -2.17
C ALA A 95 -29.82 -15.72 -2.44
N GLN A 96 -30.97 -16.09 -2.99
CA GLN A 96 -31.27 -17.48 -3.35
C GLN A 96 -30.50 -17.93 -4.59
N GLU A 97 -30.41 -17.09 -5.62
CA GLU A 97 -29.60 -17.36 -6.81
C GLU A 97 -28.12 -17.58 -6.44
N ALA A 98 -27.58 -16.77 -5.52
CA ALA A 98 -26.22 -16.95 -5.03
C ALA A 98 -26.01 -18.26 -4.25
N ARG A 99 -27.01 -18.70 -3.47
CA ARG A 99 -26.96 -20.00 -2.78
C ARG A 99 -26.99 -21.16 -3.77
N GLU A 100 -27.87 -21.08 -4.76
CA GLU A 100 -27.98 -22.10 -5.81
C GLU A 100 -26.68 -22.20 -6.61
N ALA A 101 -26.12 -21.05 -7.02
CA ALA A 101 -24.80 -21.00 -7.66
C ALA A 101 -23.72 -21.63 -6.77
N SER A 102 -23.64 -21.27 -5.49
CA SER A 102 -22.66 -21.83 -4.56
C SER A 102 -22.87 -23.32 -4.28
N ALA A 103 -24.10 -23.84 -4.38
CA ALA A 103 -24.41 -25.25 -4.16
C ALA A 103 -23.97 -26.12 -5.34
N VAL A 104 -24.15 -25.63 -6.58
CA VAL A 104 -23.71 -26.31 -7.81
C VAL A 104 -22.18 -26.48 -7.86
N GLU A 105 -21.43 -25.64 -7.15
CA GLU A 105 -19.97 -25.74 -7.08
C GLU A 105 -19.46 -26.86 -6.18
N ILE A 106 -20.31 -27.42 -5.32
CA ILE A 106 -19.96 -28.50 -4.42
C ILE A 106 -20.20 -29.82 -5.17
N PRO A 107 -19.16 -30.63 -5.43
CA PRO A 107 -19.36 -31.95 -6.03
C PRO A 107 -20.22 -32.84 -5.13
N ASP A 108 -21.06 -33.68 -5.75
CA ASP A 108 -21.95 -34.60 -5.05
C ASP A 108 -21.20 -35.44 -3.99
N GLY A 109 -21.72 -35.46 -2.76
CA GLY A 109 -21.12 -36.20 -1.64
C GLY A 109 -19.95 -35.49 -0.95
N GLN A 110 -19.53 -34.31 -1.44
CA GLN A 110 -18.45 -33.50 -0.86
C GLN A 110 -18.96 -32.29 -0.04
N GLU A 111 -20.23 -32.28 0.37
CA GLU A 111 -20.83 -31.20 1.17
C GLU A 111 -20.14 -31.05 2.53
N HIS A 112 -19.52 -32.12 3.02
CA HIS A 112 -18.71 -32.11 4.24
C HIS A 112 -17.47 -31.21 4.13
N ARG A 113 -17.01 -30.92 2.90
CA ARG A 113 -15.87 -30.05 2.57
C ARG A 113 -16.28 -28.62 2.22
N ALA A 114 -17.54 -28.24 2.47
CA ALA A 114 -18.03 -26.89 2.19
C ALA A 114 -17.54 -25.85 3.20
N PHE A 115 -17.20 -24.65 2.74
CA PHE A 115 -16.71 -23.56 3.57
C PHE A 115 -17.70 -23.13 4.68
N TYR A 116 -19.00 -23.10 4.38
CA TYR A 116 -20.02 -22.71 5.37
C TYR A 116 -20.08 -23.65 6.59
N ARG A 117 -19.55 -24.88 6.50
CA ARG A 117 -19.45 -25.84 7.61
C ARG A 117 -18.28 -25.58 8.55
N LEU A 118 -17.32 -24.75 8.17
CA LEU A 118 -16.22 -24.38 9.06
C LEU A 118 -16.72 -23.62 10.29
N SER A 119 -16.00 -23.78 11.41
CA SER A 119 -16.22 -22.94 12.59
C SER A 119 -15.80 -21.50 12.31
N ALA A 120 -16.41 -20.54 13.00
CA ALA A 120 -16.12 -19.11 12.81
C ALA A 120 -14.61 -18.77 12.86
N PRO A 121 -13.79 -19.29 13.80
CA PRO A 121 -12.35 -19.03 13.79
C PRO A 121 -11.63 -19.58 12.55
N LYS A 122 -12.04 -20.75 12.04
CA LYS A 122 -11.47 -21.33 10.81
C LYS A 122 -11.86 -20.51 9.59
N LYS A 123 -13.11 -20.02 9.51
CA LYS A 123 -13.55 -19.09 8.45
C LYS A 123 -12.72 -17.80 8.46
N ILE A 124 -12.53 -17.21 9.65
CA ILE A 124 -11.71 -16.01 9.83
C ILE A 124 -10.26 -16.27 9.40
N ALA A 125 -9.65 -17.38 9.81
CA ALA A 125 -8.29 -17.72 9.44
C ALA A 125 -8.11 -17.93 7.92
N VAL A 126 -9.10 -18.50 7.23
CA VAL A 126 -9.09 -18.61 5.76
C VAL A 126 -9.18 -17.24 5.12
N MET A 127 -10.13 -16.40 5.55
CA MET A 127 -10.37 -15.08 4.95
C MET A 127 -9.28 -14.06 5.30
N LEU A 128 -8.61 -14.18 6.46
CA LEU A 128 -7.44 -13.36 6.78
C LEU A 128 -6.17 -13.82 6.07
N GLY A 129 -6.12 -15.07 5.60
CA GLY A 129 -4.93 -15.64 5.00
C GLY A 129 -4.40 -14.87 3.79
N GLY A 130 -5.29 -14.41 2.90
CA GLY A 130 -4.92 -13.57 1.76
C GLY A 130 -4.38 -12.19 2.17
N PRO A 131 -5.13 -11.37 2.94
CA PRO A 131 -4.64 -10.09 3.40
C PRO A 131 -3.32 -10.20 4.19
N LEU A 132 -3.18 -11.19 5.07
CA LEU A 132 -1.93 -11.41 5.80
C LEU A 132 -0.75 -11.78 4.90
N MET A 133 -0.99 -12.45 3.77
CA MET A 133 0.06 -12.67 2.77
C MET A 133 0.53 -11.35 2.15
N ASN A 134 -0.38 -10.43 1.84
CA ASN A 134 0.00 -9.10 1.35
C ASN A 134 0.80 -8.33 2.40
N LEU A 135 0.40 -8.37 3.67
CA LEU A 135 1.20 -7.78 4.76
C LEU A 135 2.58 -8.42 4.86
N LEU A 136 2.69 -9.74 4.71
CA LEU A 136 3.97 -10.44 4.72
C LEU A 136 4.86 -10.00 3.55
N ILE A 137 4.33 -9.94 2.33
CA ILE A 137 5.05 -9.46 1.15
C ILE A 137 5.53 -8.03 1.39
N CYS A 138 4.66 -7.16 1.90
CA CYS A 138 4.99 -5.79 2.24
C CYS A 138 6.19 -5.69 3.22
N ILE A 139 6.16 -6.45 4.31
CA ILE A 139 7.23 -6.47 5.31
C ILE A 139 8.54 -7.00 4.70
N VAL A 140 8.47 -8.08 3.90
CA VAL A 140 9.64 -8.67 3.25
C VAL A 140 10.25 -7.70 2.24
N LEU A 141 9.44 -7.08 1.37
CA LEU A 141 9.92 -6.09 0.39
C LEU A 141 10.51 -4.86 1.08
N SER A 142 9.87 -4.37 2.13
CA SER A 142 10.38 -3.26 2.94
C SER A 142 11.71 -3.62 3.61
N ALA A 143 11.83 -4.83 4.18
CA ALA A 143 13.06 -5.28 4.81
C ALA A 143 14.20 -5.45 3.80
N VAL A 144 13.94 -6.09 2.64
CA VAL A 144 14.94 -6.22 1.57
C VAL A 144 15.41 -4.85 1.08
N THR A 145 14.49 -3.90 0.95
CA THR A 145 14.81 -2.54 0.51
C THR A 145 15.63 -1.80 1.57
N MET A 146 15.12 -1.67 2.78
CA MET A 146 15.71 -0.81 3.81
C MET A 146 16.95 -1.41 4.47
N ILE A 147 17.00 -2.74 4.67
CA ILE A 147 18.16 -3.41 5.27
C ILE A 147 19.17 -3.79 4.20
N GLY A 148 18.69 -4.39 3.09
CA GLY A 148 19.54 -4.94 2.03
C GLY A 148 20.13 -3.90 1.08
N ILE A 149 19.34 -2.92 0.65
CA ILE A 149 19.82 -1.82 -0.21
C ILE A 149 20.26 -0.63 0.65
N GLY A 150 19.54 -0.37 1.75
CA GLY A 150 19.72 0.78 2.61
C GLY A 150 18.56 1.76 2.46
N ALA A 151 18.26 2.47 3.54
CA ALA A 151 17.35 3.60 3.50
C ALA A 151 18.12 4.88 3.19
N PRO A 152 17.57 5.81 2.39
CA PRO A 152 18.18 7.11 2.15
C PRO A 152 18.17 7.91 3.46
N THR A 153 19.34 8.16 4.01
CA THR A 153 19.56 8.93 5.23
C THR A 153 20.32 10.19 4.88
N ALA A 154 19.90 11.32 5.46
CA ALA A 154 20.60 12.58 5.29
C ALA A 154 22.01 12.45 5.90
N SER A 155 23.02 12.54 5.03
CA SER A 155 24.42 12.49 5.41
C SER A 155 24.84 13.79 6.10
N ARG A 156 25.92 13.73 6.89
CA ARG A 156 26.60 14.92 7.41
C ARG A 156 27.43 15.63 6.35
N THR A 157 27.67 15.00 5.20
CA THR A 157 28.34 15.61 4.06
C THR A 157 27.37 16.51 3.30
N ILE A 158 27.75 17.77 3.12
CA ILE A 158 26.96 18.78 2.43
C ILE A 158 27.00 18.52 0.93
N ALA A 159 25.84 18.37 0.30
CA ALA A 159 25.74 18.15 -1.14
C ALA A 159 25.67 19.46 -1.93
N ASP A 160 24.99 20.47 -1.38
CA ASP A 160 24.84 21.77 -2.03
C ASP A 160 24.79 22.90 -1.00
N VAL A 161 25.29 24.06 -1.43
CA VAL A 161 25.29 25.32 -0.67
C VAL A 161 24.84 26.42 -1.63
N PRO A 162 23.53 26.70 -1.71
CA PRO A 162 23.02 27.71 -2.63
C PRO A 162 23.54 29.10 -2.25
N ALA A 163 23.75 29.97 -3.24
CA ALA A 163 24.20 31.34 -3.01
C ALA A 163 23.11 32.21 -2.35
N THR A 164 21.84 31.92 -2.63
CA THR A 164 20.68 32.62 -2.06
C THR A 164 19.68 31.64 -1.46
N ILE A 165 18.94 32.09 -0.44
CA ILE A 165 17.87 31.33 0.22
C ILE A 165 16.64 32.21 0.46
N MET A 166 15.46 31.59 0.58
CA MET A 166 14.21 32.29 0.85
C MET A 166 14.01 32.49 2.37
N SER A 167 14.21 33.73 2.82
CA SER A 167 13.90 34.21 4.17
C SER A 167 12.43 34.62 4.29
N ALA A 168 11.95 34.83 5.51
CA ALA A 168 10.68 35.52 5.78
C ALA A 168 10.61 36.94 5.18
N SER A 169 11.77 37.57 4.97
CA SER A 169 11.90 38.90 4.36
C SER A 169 12.11 38.88 2.83
N GLY A 170 12.07 37.71 2.20
CA GLY A 170 12.34 37.54 0.77
C GLY A 170 13.65 36.79 0.49
N GLU A 171 14.13 36.86 -0.75
CA GLU A 171 15.39 36.23 -1.15
C GLU A 171 16.60 36.97 -0.54
N VAL A 172 17.43 36.25 0.20
CA VAL A 172 18.62 36.77 0.88
C VAL A 172 19.85 35.92 0.55
N ALA A 173 21.05 36.46 0.78
CA ALA A 173 22.28 35.69 0.66
C ALA A 173 22.30 34.53 1.68
N SER A 174 22.81 33.38 1.26
CA SER A 174 22.92 32.20 2.11
C SER A 174 24.02 32.38 3.16
N PRO A 175 23.70 32.32 4.48
CA PRO A 175 24.70 32.47 5.53
C PRO A 175 25.85 31.47 5.45
N ALA A 176 25.57 30.23 5.07
CA ALA A 176 26.59 29.20 4.89
C ALA A 176 27.48 29.49 3.68
N TYR A 177 26.91 29.99 2.59
CA TYR A 177 27.69 30.37 1.41
C TYR A 177 28.63 31.54 1.73
N GLU A 178 28.14 32.58 2.42
CA GLU A 178 28.94 33.74 2.83
C GLU A 178 30.03 33.37 3.84
N ALA A 179 29.72 32.45 4.75
CA ALA A 179 30.70 31.91 5.68
C ALA A 179 31.77 31.04 5.00
N GLY A 180 31.58 30.67 3.73
CA GLY A 180 32.54 29.89 2.95
C GLY A 180 32.41 28.38 3.12
N VAL A 181 31.24 27.88 3.53
CA VAL A 181 30.87 26.46 3.47
C VAL A 181 30.83 26.01 2.02
N ARG A 182 31.30 24.80 1.74
CA ARG A 182 31.40 24.26 0.38
C ARG A 182 30.74 22.89 0.27
N PRO A 183 30.20 22.53 -0.91
CA PRO A 183 29.83 21.15 -1.20
C PRO A 183 31.02 20.20 -0.95
N GLY A 184 30.76 19.08 -0.28
CA GLY A 184 31.77 18.11 0.15
C GLY A 184 32.24 18.27 1.61
N ASP A 185 31.97 19.42 2.25
CA ASP A 185 32.24 19.60 3.68
C ASP A 185 31.42 18.61 4.51
N THR A 186 32.06 17.97 5.50
CA THR A 186 31.37 17.07 6.44
C THR A 186 31.16 17.77 7.77
N VAL A 187 29.92 17.94 8.21
CA VAL A 187 29.61 18.62 9.47
C VAL A 187 30.03 17.76 10.65
N VAL A 188 30.77 18.36 11.59
CA VAL A 188 31.30 17.68 12.78
C VAL A 188 30.68 18.24 14.07
N ALA A 189 30.52 19.56 14.17
CA ALA A 189 29.96 20.19 15.36
C ALA A 189 29.24 21.51 15.06
N TRP A 190 28.36 21.92 15.99
CA TRP A 190 27.69 23.21 16.02
C TRP A 190 27.91 23.86 17.39
N ASN A 191 28.52 25.05 17.43
CA ASN A 191 28.96 25.72 18.66
C ASN A 191 29.80 24.82 19.58
N GLY A 192 30.71 24.03 19.00
CA GLY A 192 31.56 23.09 19.72
C GLY A 192 30.84 21.85 20.27
N GLN A 193 29.52 21.71 20.07
CA GLN A 193 28.78 20.50 20.39
C GLN A 193 28.83 19.53 19.19
N PRO A 194 29.34 18.30 19.37
CA PRO A 194 29.38 17.31 18.29
C PRO A 194 27.99 17.00 17.75
N VAL A 195 27.91 16.82 16.43
CA VAL A 195 26.68 16.50 15.71
C VAL A 195 26.85 15.17 14.99
N ALA A 196 26.06 14.16 15.36
CA ALA A 196 26.13 12.81 14.81
C ALA A 196 25.22 12.63 13.59
N THR A 197 24.16 13.44 13.45
CA THR A 197 23.20 13.35 12.35
C THR A 197 22.85 14.72 11.77
N PHE A 198 22.42 14.77 10.51
CA PHE A 198 21.95 16.04 9.92
C PHE A 198 20.69 16.58 10.61
N ALA A 199 19.86 15.71 11.20
CA ALA A 199 18.70 16.12 11.99
C ALA A 199 19.09 16.86 13.28
N GLU A 200 20.15 16.41 13.96
CA GLU A 200 20.73 17.12 15.10
C GLU A 200 21.27 18.50 14.70
N LEU A 201 21.90 18.62 13.52
CA LEU A 201 22.31 19.92 12.96
C LEU A 201 21.11 20.84 12.79
N GLN A 202 20.05 20.38 12.12
CA GLN A 202 18.84 21.17 11.89
C GLN A 202 18.22 21.65 13.22
N HIS A 203 18.16 20.76 14.22
CA HIS A 203 17.67 21.11 15.55
C HIS A 203 18.57 22.15 16.23
N ALA A 204 19.90 22.01 16.15
CA ALA A 204 20.85 22.95 16.73
C ALA A 204 20.80 24.34 16.06
N VAL A 205 20.66 24.39 14.74
CA VAL A 205 20.43 25.62 13.98
C VAL A 205 19.10 26.27 14.41
N GLY A 206 18.04 25.47 14.52
CA GLY A 206 16.72 25.89 15.00
C GLY A 206 16.74 26.53 16.40
N ALA A 207 17.62 26.05 17.28
CA ALA A 207 17.78 26.53 18.64
C ALA A 207 18.64 27.80 18.77
N THR A 208 19.28 28.27 17.69
CA THR A 208 20.14 29.47 17.72
C THR A 208 19.28 30.73 17.69
N GLN A 209 19.51 31.66 18.64
CA GLN A 209 18.70 32.87 18.76
C GLN A 209 18.80 33.77 17.52
N GLU A 210 17.80 34.61 17.31
CA GLU A 210 17.77 35.53 16.19
C GLU A 210 18.86 36.60 16.31
N GLY A 211 19.63 36.78 15.24
CA GLY A 211 20.77 37.71 15.20
C GLY A 211 22.06 37.18 15.81
N GLU A 212 22.06 36.01 16.43
CA GLU A 212 23.28 35.38 16.94
C GLU A 212 24.04 34.65 15.82
N SER A 213 25.37 34.72 15.90
CA SER A 213 26.26 33.91 15.07
C SER A 213 26.65 32.64 15.81
N ALA A 214 26.77 31.55 15.08
CA ALA A 214 27.17 30.25 15.58
C ALA A 214 28.40 29.74 14.82
N VAL A 215 29.21 28.92 15.47
CA VAL A 215 30.37 28.28 14.86
C VAL A 215 29.93 26.93 14.29
N LEU A 216 29.93 26.82 12.97
CA LEU A 216 29.79 25.56 12.25
C LEU A 216 31.18 24.96 12.04
N THR A 217 31.44 23.84 12.67
CA THR A 217 32.69 23.10 12.52
C THR A 217 32.51 22.01 11.46
N VAL A 218 33.28 22.10 10.38
CA VAL A 218 33.27 21.13 9.27
C VAL A 218 34.65 20.48 9.10
N GLU A 219 34.66 19.26 8.59
CA GLU A 219 35.85 18.61 8.08
C GLU A 219 35.93 18.81 6.57
N ARG A 220 37.04 19.40 6.12
CA ARG A 220 37.37 19.68 4.72
C ARG A 220 38.79 19.20 4.44
N ASP A 221 38.95 18.33 3.45
CA ASP A 221 40.26 17.77 3.07
C ASP A 221 41.05 17.16 4.25
N GLY A 222 40.34 16.54 5.21
CA GLY A 222 40.91 15.92 6.40
C GLY A 222 41.34 16.89 7.51
N SER A 223 41.05 18.18 7.37
CA SER A 223 41.28 19.22 8.38
C SER A 223 39.97 19.79 8.88
N THR A 224 39.92 20.13 10.18
CA THR A 224 38.77 20.79 10.78
C THR A 224 38.81 22.29 10.52
N VAL A 225 37.70 22.86 10.04
CA VAL A 225 37.52 24.28 9.74
C VAL A 225 36.32 24.80 10.51
N ASP A 226 36.54 25.87 11.28
CA ASP A 226 35.48 26.57 12.00
C ASP A 226 34.98 27.76 11.18
N LEU A 227 33.68 27.79 10.91
CA LEU A 227 33.03 28.80 10.07
C LEU A 227 31.96 29.52 10.89
N SER A 228 32.03 30.84 10.95
CA SER A 228 31.03 31.65 11.65
C SER A 228 29.82 31.85 10.74
N VAL A 229 28.68 31.27 11.11
CA VAL A 229 27.43 31.30 10.34
C VAL A 229 26.34 31.94 11.18
N SER A 230 25.61 32.90 10.62
CA SER A 230 24.48 33.56 11.29
C SER A 230 23.16 33.07 10.70
N PRO A 231 22.41 32.16 11.37
CA PRO A 231 21.16 31.65 10.81
C PRO A 231 20.14 32.77 10.56
N VAL A 232 19.38 32.63 9.49
CA VAL A 232 18.27 33.53 9.14
C VAL A 232 16.93 32.83 9.33
N THR A 233 15.88 33.60 9.57
CA THR A 233 14.52 33.06 9.71
C THR A 233 13.92 32.83 8.32
N GLY A 234 13.69 31.56 7.96
CA GLY A 234 13.10 31.15 6.69
C GLY A 234 11.63 31.54 6.54
N ALA A 235 11.10 31.43 5.32
CA ALA A 235 9.71 31.79 5.00
C ALA A 235 8.64 31.04 5.83
N GLN A 236 8.98 29.86 6.35
CA GLN A 236 8.10 29.03 7.18
C GLN A 236 8.38 29.18 8.69
N GLY A 237 9.20 30.15 9.09
CA GLY A 237 9.57 30.44 10.48
C GLY A 237 10.71 29.57 11.03
N ALA A 238 11.19 28.56 10.29
CA ALA A 238 12.34 27.76 10.68
C ALA A 238 13.66 28.54 10.50
N ARG A 239 14.64 28.35 11.39
CA ARG A 239 15.99 28.93 11.25
C ARG A 239 16.77 28.14 10.20
N LEU A 240 17.40 28.85 9.27
CA LEU A 240 18.10 28.28 8.13
C LEU A 240 19.49 28.89 8.00
N VAL A 241 20.45 28.07 7.57
CA VAL A 241 21.80 28.51 7.19
C VAL A 241 22.08 28.35 5.70
N GLY A 242 21.21 27.68 4.95
CA GLY A 242 21.36 27.49 3.51
C GLY A 242 22.36 26.39 3.13
N VAL A 243 22.21 25.21 3.73
CA VAL A 243 22.93 23.99 3.34
C VAL A 243 21.95 22.86 3.04
N THR A 244 22.27 22.04 2.05
CA THR A 244 21.51 20.83 1.72
C THR A 244 22.36 19.61 1.99
N ALA A 245 21.82 18.68 2.80
CA ALA A 245 22.48 17.39 3.05
C ALA A 245 22.62 16.58 1.77
N GLY A 246 23.73 15.88 1.62
CA GLY A 246 23.79 14.70 0.77
C GLY A 246 22.93 13.58 1.34
N TYR A 247 22.67 12.56 0.52
CA TYR A 247 22.03 11.34 0.97
C TYR A 247 23.00 10.17 0.88
N GLU A 248 23.05 9.38 1.93
CA GLU A 248 23.75 8.11 1.99
C GLU A 248 22.76 6.98 2.24
N TYR A 249 23.02 5.82 1.66
CA TYR A 249 22.18 4.65 1.84
C TYR A 249 22.75 3.83 2.99
N VAL A 250 22.07 3.87 4.13
CA VAL A 250 22.49 3.17 5.34
C VAL A 250 21.53 2.03 5.60
N SER A 251 22.05 0.85 5.89
CA SER A 251 21.22 -0.29 6.28
C SER A 251 20.39 0.04 7.51
N ALA A 252 19.07 -0.05 7.37
CA ALA A 252 18.13 0.21 8.45
C ALA A 252 18.12 -0.93 9.47
N SER A 253 17.69 -0.63 10.70
CA SER A 253 17.44 -1.66 11.71
C SER A 253 16.08 -2.35 11.48
N PRO A 254 15.84 -3.55 12.04
CA PRO A 254 14.51 -4.16 12.05
C PRO A 254 13.43 -3.28 12.70
N ALA A 255 13.82 -2.44 13.68
CA ALA A 255 12.91 -1.50 14.32
C ALA A 255 12.48 -0.39 13.37
N ASP A 256 13.40 0.13 12.54
CA ASP A 256 13.10 1.13 11.52
C ASP A 256 12.15 0.57 10.46
N VAL A 257 12.35 -0.69 10.04
CA VAL A 257 11.45 -1.38 9.12
C VAL A 257 10.05 -1.52 9.74
N ALA A 258 9.96 -1.89 11.02
CA ALA A 258 8.68 -1.99 11.72
C ALA A 258 7.98 -0.63 11.82
N ALA A 259 8.72 0.43 12.16
CA ALA A 259 8.21 1.79 12.24
C ALA A 259 7.72 2.29 10.87
N ALA A 260 8.48 2.04 9.80
CA ALA A 260 8.10 2.40 8.43
C ALA A 260 6.83 1.66 7.98
N ASN A 261 6.73 0.34 8.24
CA ASN A 261 5.51 -0.42 7.94
C ASN A 261 4.31 0.07 8.75
N TRP A 262 4.51 0.47 10.01
CA TRP A 262 3.46 1.05 10.84
C TRP A 262 2.98 2.41 10.32
N GLN A 263 3.90 3.29 9.93
CA GLN A 263 3.58 4.55 9.29
C GLN A 263 2.85 4.33 7.98
N MET A 264 3.28 3.36 7.17
CA MET A 264 2.63 3.02 5.91
C MET A 264 1.22 2.45 6.13
N PHE A 265 1.02 1.61 7.15
CA PHE A 265 -0.29 1.09 7.55
C PHE A 265 -1.25 2.20 7.97
N THR A 266 -0.80 3.09 8.88
CA THR A 266 -1.61 4.21 9.37
C THR A 266 -1.92 5.23 8.27
N GLY A 267 -0.93 5.56 7.43
CA GLY A 267 -1.11 6.42 6.25
C GLY A 267 -2.10 5.83 5.25
N THR A 268 -1.96 4.55 4.92
CA THR A 268 -2.90 3.83 4.03
C THR A 268 -4.32 3.83 4.60
N THR A 269 -4.46 3.58 5.90
CA THR A 269 -5.75 3.64 6.60
C THR A 269 -6.37 5.04 6.54
N ALA A 270 -5.55 6.08 6.73
CA ALA A 270 -6.00 7.47 6.58
C ALA A 270 -6.46 7.77 5.15
N VAL A 271 -5.79 7.27 4.12
CA VAL A 271 -6.22 7.40 2.72
C VAL A 271 -7.55 6.69 2.50
N VAL A 272 -7.73 5.46 2.99
CA VAL A 272 -8.98 4.69 2.85
C VAL A 272 -10.17 5.42 3.46
N THR A 273 -9.99 6.04 4.64
CA THR A 273 -11.08 6.80 5.29
C THR A 273 -11.49 8.07 4.53
N ARG A 274 -10.54 8.69 3.81
CA ARG A 274 -10.77 9.88 2.97
C ARG A 274 -11.13 9.52 1.52
N LEU A 275 -11.09 8.24 1.15
CA LEU A 275 -11.26 7.75 -0.22
C LEU A 275 -12.53 8.29 -0.91
N PRO A 276 -13.72 8.32 -0.27
CA PRO A 276 -14.92 8.87 -0.93
C PRO A 276 -14.75 10.34 -1.35
N GLN A 277 -14.12 11.15 -0.50
CA GLN A 277 -13.85 12.56 -0.75
C GLN A 277 -12.78 12.72 -1.83
N ALA A 278 -11.71 11.92 -1.77
CA ALA A 278 -10.64 11.93 -2.75
C ALA A 278 -11.13 11.54 -4.15
N VAL A 279 -11.96 10.50 -4.27
CA VAL A 279 -12.54 10.07 -5.56
C VAL A 279 -13.47 11.14 -6.13
N TRP A 280 -14.26 11.80 -5.28
CA TRP A 280 -15.09 12.92 -5.71
C TRP A 280 -14.25 14.10 -6.23
N GLN A 281 -13.20 14.49 -5.51
CA GLN A 281 -12.29 15.56 -5.91
C GLN A 281 -11.59 15.23 -7.23
N VAL A 282 -11.07 14.01 -7.36
CA VAL A 282 -10.44 13.54 -8.60
C VAL A 282 -11.45 13.56 -9.75
N GLY A 283 -12.64 13.02 -9.56
CA GLY A 283 -13.70 13.02 -10.57
C GLY A 283 -14.06 14.44 -11.03
N ARG A 284 -14.21 15.39 -10.10
CA ARG A 284 -14.42 16.80 -10.44
C ARG A 284 -13.24 17.39 -11.21
N SER A 285 -12.01 17.12 -10.77
CA SER A 285 -10.79 17.65 -11.41
C SER A 285 -10.61 17.19 -12.86
N VAL A 286 -11.21 16.06 -13.27
CA VAL A 286 -11.18 15.62 -14.67
C VAL A 286 -11.95 16.58 -15.58
N PHE A 287 -12.99 17.24 -15.07
CA PHE A 287 -13.87 18.12 -15.84
C PHE A 287 -13.70 19.61 -15.54
N THR A 288 -12.92 19.98 -14.53
CA THR A 288 -12.58 21.37 -14.19
C THR A 288 -11.14 21.69 -14.57
N ASP A 289 -10.74 22.97 -14.57
CA ASP A 289 -9.33 23.37 -14.74
C ASP A 289 -8.50 23.25 -13.45
N GLU A 290 -9.06 22.67 -12.38
CA GLU A 290 -8.34 22.46 -11.12
C GLU A 290 -7.14 21.52 -11.36
N LYS A 291 -5.98 21.91 -10.83
CA LYS A 291 -4.78 21.07 -10.84
C LYS A 291 -5.00 19.89 -9.90
N ARG A 292 -4.56 18.71 -10.35
CA ARG A 292 -4.62 17.50 -9.54
C ARG A 292 -3.63 17.59 -8.39
N ASP A 293 -4.09 17.25 -7.19
CA ASP A 293 -3.23 17.16 -6.01
C ASP A 293 -2.19 16.06 -6.23
N SER A 294 -0.91 16.38 -6.01
CA SER A 294 0.21 15.44 -6.11
C SER A 294 0.15 14.34 -5.05
N SER A 295 -0.58 14.56 -3.96
CA SER A 295 -0.89 13.56 -2.92
C SER A 295 -2.19 12.78 -3.17
N GLY A 296 -2.84 13.03 -4.30
CA GLY A 296 -4.12 12.41 -4.66
C GLY A 296 -4.04 10.90 -4.92
N VAL A 297 -5.19 10.23 -4.81
CA VAL A 297 -5.30 8.78 -5.06
C VAL A 297 -5.03 8.48 -6.54
N VAL A 298 -4.23 7.44 -6.79
CA VAL A 298 -3.84 6.97 -8.13
C VAL A 298 -4.44 5.58 -8.42
N SER A 299 -4.73 5.30 -9.68
CA SER A 299 -5.14 3.96 -10.15
C SER A 299 -3.92 3.08 -10.45
N VAL A 300 -4.18 1.81 -10.79
CA VAL A 300 -3.16 0.87 -11.29
C VAL A 300 -2.40 1.44 -12.50
N VAL A 301 -3.05 2.23 -13.35
CA VAL A 301 -2.41 2.89 -14.50
C VAL A 301 -1.47 4.00 -14.04
N GLY A 302 -1.87 4.81 -13.06
CA GLY A 302 -1.02 5.83 -12.45
C GLY A 302 0.22 5.22 -11.81
N VAL A 303 0.07 4.13 -11.05
CA VAL A 303 1.18 3.37 -10.47
C VAL A 303 2.17 2.89 -11.54
N GLY A 304 1.67 2.38 -12.67
CA GLY A 304 2.51 2.01 -13.81
C GLY A 304 3.25 3.22 -14.40
N ARG A 305 2.60 4.37 -14.54
CA ARG A 305 3.23 5.61 -15.01
C ARG A 305 4.35 6.07 -14.07
N LEU A 306 4.11 6.08 -12.76
CA LEU A 306 5.12 6.42 -11.75
C LEU A 306 6.33 5.49 -11.82
N ALA A 307 6.11 4.18 -11.98
CA ALA A 307 7.18 3.21 -12.17
C ALA A 307 7.98 3.45 -13.47
N GLY A 308 7.29 3.85 -14.54
CA GLY A 308 7.91 4.21 -15.82
C GLY A 308 8.68 5.52 -15.78
N GLU A 309 8.27 6.48 -14.96
CA GLU A 309 8.96 7.75 -14.72
C GLU A 309 10.25 7.52 -13.94
N VAL A 310 10.17 6.77 -12.83
CA VAL A 310 11.32 6.39 -11.98
C VAL A 310 12.44 5.70 -12.76
N THR A 311 12.09 4.89 -13.76
CA THR A 311 13.05 4.14 -14.59
C THR A 311 13.41 4.85 -15.89
N GLY A 312 12.55 5.76 -16.38
CA GLY A 312 12.72 6.43 -17.65
C GLY A 312 13.45 7.77 -17.55
N ASP A 313 13.32 8.45 -16.41
CA ASP A 313 13.94 9.75 -16.12
C ASP A 313 14.51 9.78 -14.69
N SER A 314 15.28 8.74 -14.37
CA SER A 314 15.85 8.57 -13.04
C SER A 314 16.76 9.75 -12.66
N GLN A 315 17.46 10.36 -13.62
CA GLN A 315 18.35 11.50 -13.37
C GLN A 315 17.59 12.77 -12.97
N ALA A 316 16.45 13.07 -13.59
CA ALA A 316 15.62 14.22 -13.19
C ALA A 316 15.08 14.05 -11.77
N LEU A 317 14.82 12.81 -11.34
CA LEU A 317 14.39 12.46 -9.98
C LEU A 317 15.56 12.37 -8.98
N GLY A 318 16.77 12.74 -9.39
CA GLY A 318 17.97 12.65 -8.55
C GLY A 318 18.46 11.22 -8.28
N LEU A 319 17.89 10.22 -8.94
CA LEU A 319 18.27 8.81 -8.85
C LEU A 319 19.46 8.55 -9.78
N ARG A 320 20.67 8.56 -9.20
CA ARG A 320 21.94 8.42 -9.91
C ARG A 320 22.44 6.98 -10.00
N ASP A 321 21.93 6.10 -9.15
CA ASP A 321 22.33 4.68 -9.09
C ASP A 321 21.13 3.76 -9.35
N THR A 322 21.38 2.66 -10.08
CA THR A 322 20.41 1.59 -10.34
C THR A 322 19.85 1.01 -9.03
N ARG A 323 20.67 0.97 -7.96
CA ARG A 323 20.22 0.52 -6.63
C ARG A 323 19.05 1.37 -6.11
N GLN A 324 19.09 2.68 -6.34
CA GLN A 324 18.06 3.62 -5.90
C GLN A 324 16.77 3.42 -6.70
N VAL A 325 16.89 3.23 -8.02
CA VAL A 325 15.76 2.90 -8.89
C VAL A 325 15.08 1.61 -8.42
N VAL A 326 15.86 0.55 -8.17
CA VAL A 326 15.32 -0.71 -7.64
C VAL A 326 14.66 -0.53 -6.27
N ALA A 327 15.27 0.23 -5.37
CA ALA A 327 14.72 0.52 -4.05
C ALA A 327 13.36 1.22 -4.13
N VAL A 328 13.21 2.20 -5.04
CA VAL A 328 11.93 2.89 -5.26
C VAL A 328 10.88 1.93 -5.82
N LEU A 329 11.22 1.08 -6.80
CA LEU A 329 10.29 0.09 -7.35
C LEU A 329 9.85 -0.96 -6.31
N LEU A 330 10.76 -1.45 -5.47
CA LEU A 330 10.44 -2.38 -4.39
C LEU A 330 9.58 -1.70 -3.31
N SER A 331 9.85 -0.43 -2.99
CA SER A 331 9.04 0.36 -2.06
C SER A 331 7.63 0.61 -2.59
N LEU A 332 7.49 0.85 -3.89
CA LEU A 332 6.20 0.94 -4.57
C LEU A 332 5.43 -0.38 -4.47
N LEU A 333 6.08 -1.52 -4.75
CA LEU A 333 5.45 -2.83 -4.58
C LEU A 333 5.07 -3.11 -3.12
N ALA A 334 5.88 -2.72 -2.15
CA ALA A 334 5.57 -2.85 -0.74
C ALA A 334 4.32 -2.02 -0.36
N SER A 335 4.25 -0.76 -0.79
CA SER A 335 3.11 0.11 -0.50
C SER A 335 1.82 -0.34 -1.16
N LEU A 336 1.88 -0.91 -2.36
CA LEU A 336 0.72 -1.55 -3.01
C LEU A 336 0.23 -2.77 -2.23
N ASN A 337 1.15 -3.60 -1.72
CA ASN A 337 0.77 -4.73 -0.87
C ASN A 337 0.15 -4.27 0.46
N MET A 338 0.66 -3.20 1.08
CA MET A 338 0.01 -2.58 2.24
C MET A 338 -1.39 -2.06 1.90
N ALA A 339 -1.55 -1.39 0.76
CA ALA A 339 -2.85 -0.92 0.27
C ALA A 339 -3.83 -2.08 0.08
N LEU A 340 -3.42 -3.16 -0.58
CA LEU A 340 -4.24 -4.36 -0.75
C LEU A 340 -4.59 -5.02 0.59
N PHE A 341 -3.65 -5.06 1.54
CA PHE A 341 -3.91 -5.57 2.90
C PHE A 341 -5.00 -4.77 3.62
N VAL A 342 -4.84 -3.44 3.70
CA VAL A 342 -5.79 -2.56 4.39
C VAL A 342 -7.14 -2.57 3.67
N PHE A 343 -7.14 -2.51 2.34
CA PHE A 343 -8.37 -2.47 1.55
C PHE A 343 -9.18 -3.75 1.69
N ASN A 344 -8.54 -4.93 1.62
CA ASN A 344 -9.25 -6.20 1.81
C ASN A 344 -9.73 -6.43 3.25
N LEU A 345 -9.24 -5.67 4.23
CA LEU A 345 -9.76 -5.70 5.60
C LEU A 345 -11.03 -4.86 5.80
N ILE A 346 -11.39 -4.00 4.84
CA ILE A 346 -12.59 -3.16 4.94
C ILE A 346 -13.81 -4.10 5.01
N PRO A 347 -14.74 -3.90 5.97
CA PRO A 347 -15.89 -4.77 6.20
C PRO A 347 -17.00 -4.60 5.15
N LEU A 348 -16.66 -4.74 3.88
CA LEU A 348 -17.57 -4.67 2.75
C LEU A 348 -17.72 -6.03 2.08
N PRO A 349 -18.92 -6.46 1.67
CA PRO A 349 -19.18 -7.80 1.17
C PRO A 349 -18.31 -8.28 -0.02
N PRO A 350 -17.93 -7.44 -1.00
CA PRO A 350 -17.05 -7.86 -2.10
C PRO A 350 -15.61 -8.16 -1.68
N LEU A 351 -15.20 -7.72 -0.48
CA LEU A 351 -13.85 -7.81 0.06
C LEU A 351 -13.78 -8.90 1.13
N ASP A 352 -12.58 -9.36 1.47
CA ASP A 352 -12.38 -10.40 2.48
C ASP A 352 -12.94 -9.99 3.85
N GLY A 353 -12.81 -8.71 4.19
CA GLY A 353 -13.33 -8.10 5.41
C GLY A 353 -14.84 -8.28 5.59
N GLY A 354 -15.62 -8.33 4.51
CA GLY A 354 -17.05 -8.64 4.55
C GLY A 354 -17.32 -10.07 5.04
N HIS A 355 -16.52 -11.04 4.58
CA HIS A 355 -16.60 -12.43 5.01
C HIS A 355 -16.09 -12.61 6.45
N ILE A 356 -15.02 -11.90 6.81
CA ILE A 356 -14.49 -11.86 8.19
C ILE A 356 -15.57 -11.32 9.14
N LEU A 357 -16.21 -10.20 8.80
CA LEU A 357 -17.30 -9.64 9.61
C LEU A 357 -18.46 -10.62 9.75
N GLY A 358 -18.85 -11.29 8.65
CA GLY A 358 -19.88 -12.33 8.69
C GLY A 358 -19.53 -13.48 9.63
N ALA A 359 -18.28 -13.92 9.64
CA ALA A 359 -17.79 -14.98 10.52
C ALA A 359 -17.67 -14.51 11.99
N ILE A 360 -17.27 -13.26 12.24
CA ILE A 360 -17.28 -12.65 13.59
C ILE A 360 -18.72 -12.63 14.11
N TYR A 361 -19.68 -12.17 13.30
CA TYR A 361 -21.09 -12.15 13.65
C TYR A 361 -21.64 -13.55 13.96
N GLU A 362 -21.28 -14.56 13.16
CA GLU A 362 -21.59 -15.98 13.44
C GLU A 362 -21.02 -16.42 14.80
N GLY A 363 -19.75 -16.12 15.07
CA GLY A 363 -19.08 -16.46 16.32
C GLY A 363 -19.75 -15.82 17.53
N VAL A 364 -20.04 -14.52 17.48
CA VAL A 364 -20.74 -13.79 18.55
C VAL A 364 -22.10 -14.41 18.83
N ARG A 365 -22.90 -14.70 17.78
CA ARG A 365 -24.22 -15.33 17.95
C ARG A 365 -24.15 -16.68 18.62
N ARG A 366 -23.19 -17.53 18.24
CA ARG A 366 -22.99 -18.85 18.86
C ARG A 366 -22.56 -18.73 20.32
N THR A 367 -21.69 -17.78 20.64
CA THR A 367 -21.26 -17.53 22.02
C THR A 367 -22.43 -17.06 22.88
N VAL A 368 -23.23 -16.11 22.39
CA VAL A 368 -24.42 -15.62 23.10
C VAL A 368 -25.45 -16.73 23.32
N ALA A 369 -25.71 -17.56 22.30
CA ALA A 369 -26.62 -18.69 22.43
C ALA A 369 -26.13 -19.70 23.49
N ARG A 370 -24.84 -20.04 23.45
CA ARG A 370 -24.22 -20.93 24.45
C ARG A 370 -24.32 -20.38 25.87
N VAL A 371 -24.03 -19.10 26.08
CA VAL A 371 -24.12 -18.44 27.39
C VAL A 371 -25.56 -18.41 27.90
N ARG A 372 -26.54 -18.30 26.99
CA ARG A 372 -27.98 -18.30 27.33
C ARG A 372 -28.60 -19.71 27.39
N GLY A 373 -27.82 -20.77 27.18
CA GLY A 373 -28.34 -22.15 27.14
C GLY A 373 -29.29 -22.42 25.96
N ALA A 374 -29.25 -21.60 24.91
CA ALA A 374 -30.07 -21.75 23.71
C ALA A 374 -29.39 -22.65 22.66
N GLU A 375 -30.18 -23.18 21.73
CA GLU A 375 -29.69 -23.99 20.61
C GLU A 375 -28.74 -23.20 19.69
N ASP A 376 -27.83 -23.91 19.00
CA ASP A 376 -26.89 -23.28 18.06
C ASP A 376 -27.68 -22.58 16.93
N PRO A 377 -27.54 -21.25 16.78
CA PRO A 377 -28.29 -20.50 15.78
C PRO A 377 -27.85 -20.80 14.34
N GLY A 378 -26.85 -21.65 14.10
CA GLY A 378 -26.35 -22.07 12.80
C GLY A 378 -25.49 -21.01 12.08
N PRO A 379 -24.96 -21.31 10.88
CA PRO A 379 -24.07 -20.42 10.13
C PRO A 379 -24.71 -19.08 9.75
N ALA A 380 -23.96 -17.98 9.73
CA ALA A 380 -24.51 -16.68 9.32
C ALA A 380 -25.01 -16.72 7.86
N ASP A 381 -26.17 -16.11 7.60
CA ASP A 381 -26.77 -16.05 6.26
C ASP A 381 -26.19 -14.88 5.46
N THR A 382 -24.91 -15.01 5.11
CA THR A 382 -24.16 -13.99 4.34
C THR A 382 -24.70 -13.77 2.94
N ALA A 383 -25.48 -14.72 2.39
CA ALA A 383 -26.15 -14.57 1.10
C ALA A 383 -27.13 -13.38 1.09
N ARG A 384 -27.66 -12.96 2.24
CA ARG A 384 -28.50 -11.74 2.34
C ARG A 384 -27.75 -10.46 2.00
N LEU A 385 -26.42 -10.46 2.04
CA LEU A 385 -25.58 -9.32 1.69
C LEU A 385 -25.25 -9.26 0.19
N VAL A 386 -25.68 -10.23 -0.61
CA VAL A 386 -25.43 -10.25 -2.07
C VAL A 386 -25.92 -8.96 -2.76
N PRO A 387 -27.13 -8.41 -2.48
CA PRO A 387 -27.53 -7.14 -3.07
C PRO A 387 -26.58 -5.98 -2.74
N VAL A 388 -26.10 -5.93 -1.49
CA VAL A 388 -25.10 -4.94 -1.05
C VAL A 388 -23.77 -5.17 -1.77
N THR A 389 -23.40 -6.43 -1.99
CA THR A 389 -22.19 -6.82 -2.75
C THR A 389 -22.24 -6.24 -4.16
N TRP A 390 -23.37 -6.34 -4.87
CA TRP A 390 -23.55 -5.76 -6.20
C TRP A 390 -23.45 -4.23 -6.20
N VAL A 391 -24.07 -3.55 -5.24
CA VAL A 391 -24.01 -2.09 -5.12
C VAL A 391 -22.58 -1.63 -4.86
N VAL A 392 -21.92 -2.21 -3.87
CA VAL A 392 -20.53 -1.87 -3.51
C VAL A 392 -19.59 -2.22 -4.66
N GLY A 393 -19.74 -3.38 -5.29
CA GLY A 393 -18.95 -3.77 -6.46
C GLY A 393 -19.10 -2.78 -7.62
N GLY A 394 -20.33 -2.33 -7.91
CA GLY A 394 -20.59 -1.28 -8.89
C GLY A 394 -19.90 0.04 -8.55
N LEU A 395 -19.93 0.46 -7.28
CA LEU A 395 -19.23 1.66 -6.81
C LEU A 395 -17.71 1.53 -6.96
N LEU A 396 -17.13 0.37 -6.63
CA LEU A 396 -15.70 0.11 -6.79
C LEU A 396 -15.26 0.13 -8.26
N VAL A 397 -16.08 -0.43 -9.15
CA VAL A 397 -15.84 -0.37 -10.61
C VAL A 397 -15.92 1.07 -11.10
N ALA A 398 -16.96 1.83 -10.70
CA ALA A 398 -17.10 3.24 -11.07
C ALA A 398 -15.91 4.07 -10.58
N MET A 399 -15.50 3.89 -9.33
CA MET A 399 -14.31 4.51 -8.75
C MET A 399 -13.06 4.17 -9.56
N SER A 400 -12.85 2.88 -9.90
CA SER A 400 -11.70 2.44 -10.69
C SER A 400 -11.67 3.12 -12.06
N VAL A 401 -12.82 3.21 -12.74
CA VAL A 401 -12.95 3.90 -14.03
C VAL A 401 -12.61 5.38 -13.88
N ILE A 402 -13.16 6.07 -12.87
CA ILE A 402 -12.87 7.49 -12.62
C ILE A 402 -11.36 7.72 -12.43
N LEU A 403 -10.72 6.91 -11.58
CA LEU A 403 -9.28 7.05 -11.30
C LEU A 403 -8.42 6.72 -12.53
N ILE A 404 -8.78 5.69 -13.31
CA ILE A 404 -8.07 5.34 -14.55
C ILE A 404 -8.19 6.47 -15.58
N VAL A 405 -9.40 7.00 -15.79
CA VAL A 405 -9.62 8.12 -16.71
C VAL A 405 -8.86 9.35 -16.23
N ALA A 406 -8.90 9.66 -14.94
CA ALA A 406 -8.14 10.77 -14.36
C ALA A 406 -6.64 10.60 -14.58
N ASP A 407 -6.08 9.41 -14.36
CA ASP A 407 -4.66 9.14 -14.61
C ASP A 407 -4.28 9.29 -16.07
N ILE A 408 -5.17 8.97 -17.01
CA ILE A 408 -4.93 9.12 -18.45
C ILE A 408 -4.97 10.59 -18.86
N VAL A 409 -6.01 11.33 -18.45
CA VAL A 409 -6.31 12.71 -18.89
C VAL A 409 -5.47 13.75 -18.12
N LYS A 410 -5.28 13.56 -16.82
CA LYS A 410 -4.54 14.44 -15.91
C LYS A 410 -3.61 13.60 -15.00
N PRO A 411 -2.48 13.11 -15.52
CA PRO A 411 -1.55 12.30 -14.75
C PRO A 411 -0.99 13.06 -13.55
N VAL A 412 -0.75 12.33 -12.47
CA VAL A 412 0.13 12.78 -11.38
C VAL A 412 1.58 12.60 -11.85
N SER A 413 2.41 13.62 -11.65
CA SER A 413 3.85 13.63 -11.97
C SER A 413 4.66 13.63 -10.67
N LEU A 414 5.84 12.97 -10.65
CA LEU A 414 6.77 13.03 -9.51
C LEU A 414 7.69 14.25 -9.56
N GLY A 415 7.71 14.98 -10.68
CA GLY A 415 8.42 16.25 -10.88
C GLY A 415 7.57 17.30 -11.57
#